data_AF-U2NVT3-F1
#
_entry.id   AF-U2NVT3-F1
#
_cell.length_a   1.000
_cell.length_b   1.000
_cell.length_c   1.000
_cell.angle_alpha   90.00
_cell.angle_beta   90.00
_cell.angle_gamma   90.00
#
_symmetry.space_group_name_H-M   'P 1'
#
loop_
_entity.id
_entity.type
_entity.pdbx_description
1 polymer ?
#
loop_
_entity_poly.entity_id
_entity_poly.type
_entity_poly.pdbx_seq_one_letter_code
_entity_poly.pdbx_strand_id
1 'polypeptide(L)'
;MKKILLIACFIVLGSLVTIPSFAFDNTSISIESSIPESYFNDLKDNDKVLQLPDGGFLCGSASIEYEDGTVINLNSETHPNAITVKKAKEILSK
;
A
#
# COMPACT_ATOMS: atom_id res chain seq x y z
N MET A 1 31.16 60.89 7.50
CA MET A 1 31.42 59.48 7.17
C MET A 1 30.34 58.62 7.81
N LYS A 2 29.39 58.10 7.03
CA LYS A 2 28.28 57.27 7.52
C LYS A 2 28.41 55.93 6.80
N LYS A 3 28.85 54.90 7.52
CA LYS A 3 29.07 53.56 6.96
C LYS A 3 27.70 52.89 6.83
N ILE A 4 27.27 52.66 5.59
CA ILE A 4 26.06 51.90 5.29
C ILE A 4 26.42 50.43 5.45
N LEU A 5 25.83 49.77 6.44
CA LEU A 5 25.94 48.34 6.65
C LEU A 5 24.91 47.64 5.75
N LEU A 6 25.33 47.23 4.55
CA LEU A 6 24.53 46.35 3.70
C LEU A 6 24.68 44.90 4.19
N ILE A 7 23.69 44.42 4.93
CA ILE A 7 23.52 42.99 5.21
C ILE A 7 22.95 42.36 3.93
N ALA A 8 23.82 41.68 3.18
CA ALA A 8 23.43 40.84 2.07
C ALA A 8 22.73 39.60 2.63
N CYS A 9 21.41 39.57 2.52
CA CYS A 9 20.62 38.41 2.90
C CYS A 9 20.75 37.34 1.80
N PHE A 10 21.42 36.25 2.15
CA PHE A 10 21.43 35.00 1.41
C PHE A 10 20.00 34.50 1.21
N ILE A 11 19.59 34.28 -0.05
CA ILE A 11 18.61 33.24 -0.34
C ILE A 11 19.28 32.29 -1.33
N VAL A 12 19.56 31.12 -0.76
CA VAL A 12 20.29 30.00 -1.31
C VAL A 12 19.48 29.37 -2.45
N LEU A 13 20.17 29.22 -3.58
CA LEU A 13 20.12 28.10 -4.52
C LEU A 13 18.80 27.32 -4.58
N GLY A 14 18.11 27.48 -5.70
CA GLY A 14 17.02 26.60 -6.10
C GLY A 14 17.50 25.15 -6.20
N SER A 15 16.85 24.28 -5.43
CA SER A 15 16.70 22.89 -5.81
C SER A 15 15.36 22.76 -6.52
N LEU A 16 15.42 22.76 -7.85
CA LEU A 16 14.33 22.27 -8.68
C LEU A 16 14.23 20.76 -8.40
N VAL A 17 13.33 20.37 -7.48
CA VAL A 17 12.97 18.97 -7.29
C VAL A 17 12.23 18.53 -8.54
N THR A 18 12.94 17.86 -9.46
CA THR A 18 12.30 17.13 -10.54
C THR A 18 11.57 15.96 -9.91
N ILE A 19 10.24 16.05 -9.88
CA ILE A 19 9.36 14.90 -9.62
C ILE A 19 9.75 13.86 -10.68
N PRO A 20 10.15 12.63 -10.31
CA PRO A 20 10.21 11.57 -11.31
C PRO A 20 8.78 11.38 -11.82
N SER A 21 8.54 11.80 -13.06
CA SER A 21 7.36 11.38 -13.78
C SER A 21 7.50 9.88 -13.96
N PHE A 22 6.70 9.10 -13.24
CA PHE A 22 6.50 7.70 -13.58
C PHE A 22 5.85 7.70 -14.96
N ALA A 23 6.67 7.59 -16.00
CA ALA A 23 6.18 7.17 -17.30
C ALA A 23 5.62 5.77 -17.08
N PHE A 24 4.29 5.66 -17.03
CA PHE A 24 3.61 4.39 -17.16
C PHE A 24 3.94 3.91 -18.57
N ASP A 25 5.00 3.12 -18.67
CA ASP A 25 5.38 2.45 -19.89
C ASP A 25 4.22 1.51 -20.23
N ASN A 26 3.43 1.90 -21.22
CA ASN A 26 2.33 1.12 -21.76
C ASN A 26 2.85 0.00 -22.67
N THR A 27 4.09 -0.46 -22.43
CA THR A 27 4.54 -1.78 -22.89
C THR A 27 3.42 -2.74 -22.55
N SER A 28 2.77 -3.22 -23.60
CA SER A 28 1.69 -4.19 -23.55
C SER A 28 2.27 -5.47 -22.95
N ILE A 29 2.36 -5.51 -21.63
CA ILE A 29 2.49 -6.75 -20.89
C ILE A 29 1.24 -7.50 -21.31
N SER A 30 1.43 -8.65 -21.93
CA SER A 30 0.37 -9.63 -22.08
C SER A 30 0.00 -10.06 -20.66
N ILE A 31 -0.82 -9.26 -19.97
CA ILE A 31 -1.34 -9.56 -18.65
C ILE A 31 -2.48 -10.54 -18.90
N GLU A 32 -2.08 -11.76 -19.21
CA GLU A 32 -2.88 -12.94 -18.96
C GLU A 32 -2.77 -13.33 -17.48
N SER A 33 -2.36 -12.41 -16.58
CA SER A 33 -2.56 -12.61 -15.15
C SER A 33 -4.05 -12.43 -14.91
N SER A 34 -4.73 -13.52 -14.61
CA SER A 34 -6.11 -13.46 -14.13
C SER A 34 -6.19 -12.42 -13.01
N ILE A 35 -7.25 -11.61 -12.98
CA ILE A 35 -7.50 -10.57 -11.96
C ILE A 35 -7.11 -11.03 -10.52
N PRO A 36 -7.41 -12.27 -10.08
CA PRO A 36 -7.02 -12.81 -8.77
C PRO A 36 -5.51 -12.89 -8.49
N GLU A 37 -4.66 -13.10 -9.50
CA GLU A 37 -3.20 -13.18 -9.30
C GLU A 37 -2.64 -11.82 -8.90
N SER A 38 -3.13 -10.75 -9.52
CA SER A 38 -2.68 -9.39 -9.23
C SER A 38 -2.91 -8.95 -7.78
N TYR A 39 -3.96 -9.45 -7.11
CA TYR A 39 -4.28 -9.14 -5.71
C TYR A 39 -3.31 -9.75 -4.69
N PHE A 40 -2.59 -10.80 -5.07
CA PHE A 40 -1.74 -11.58 -4.17
C PHE A 40 -0.32 -11.78 -4.72
N ASN A 41 0.15 -10.89 -5.60
CA ASN A 41 1.44 -11.04 -6.30
C ASN A 41 2.63 -11.30 -5.36
N ASP A 42 2.63 -10.69 -4.18
CA ASP A 42 3.72 -10.83 -3.20
C ASP A 42 3.49 -11.96 -2.18
N LEU A 43 2.38 -12.70 -2.29
CA LEU A 43 1.99 -13.74 -1.34
C LEU A 43 2.01 -15.13 -1.98
N LYS A 44 2.46 -16.11 -1.21
CA LYS A 44 2.46 -17.52 -1.59
C LYS A 44 1.08 -18.11 -1.35
N ASP A 45 0.74 -19.14 -2.11
CA ASP A 45 -0.55 -19.84 -2.01
C ASP A 45 -0.90 -20.37 -0.61
N ASN A 46 0.12 -20.67 0.22
CA ASN A 46 -0.06 -21.17 1.59
C ASN A 46 -0.09 -20.05 2.65
N ASP A 47 0.19 -18.80 2.26
CA ASP A 47 0.11 -17.67 3.18
C ASP A 47 -1.36 -17.45 3.58
N LYS A 48 -1.57 -16.95 4.79
CA LYS A 48 -2.92 -16.75 5.32
C LYS A 48 -3.38 -15.32 5.15
N VAL A 49 -4.61 -15.18 4.66
CA VAL A 49 -5.32 -13.91 4.53
C VAL A 49 -6.66 -13.99 5.24
N LEU A 50 -7.07 -12.87 5.83
CA LEU A 50 -8.38 -12.71 6.44
C LEU A 50 -9.26 -11.88 5.51
N GLN A 51 -10.39 -12.44 5.09
CA GLN A 51 -11.36 -11.67 4.31
C GLN A 51 -12.06 -10.65 5.21
N LEU A 52 -12.07 -9.40 4.76
CA LEU A 52 -12.71 -8.28 5.44
C LEU A 52 -14.16 -8.11 4.93
N PRO A 53 -15.04 -7.45 5.70
CA PRO A 53 -16.44 -7.26 5.33
C PRO A 53 -16.65 -6.46 4.02
N ASP A 54 -15.69 -5.63 3.65
CA ASP A 54 -15.69 -4.82 2.43
C ASP A 54 -15.24 -5.60 1.18
N GLY A 55 -14.92 -6.89 1.33
CA GLY A 55 -14.42 -7.75 0.27
C GLY A 55 -12.90 -7.70 0.09
N GLY A 56 -12.19 -6.89 0.87
CA GLY A 56 -10.73 -6.86 0.91
C GLY A 56 -10.14 -8.07 1.65
N PHE A 57 -8.81 -8.19 1.58
CA PHE A 57 -8.05 -9.21 2.30
C PHE A 57 -6.96 -8.57 3.14
N LEU A 58 -6.88 -8.94 4.41
CA LEU A 58 -5.80 -8.59 5.31
C LEU A 58 -4.76 -9.71 5.34
N CYS A 59 -3.51 -9.39 5.04
CA CYS A 59 -2.35 -10.26 5.30
C CYS A 59 -1.56 -9.70 6.49
N GLY A 60 -1.26 -10.52 7.49
CA GLY A 60 -0.56 -10.10 8.71
C GLY A 60 -1.52 -9.56 9.76
N SER A 61 -1.13 -8.46 10.44
CA SER A 61 -1.89 -7.89 11.55
C SER A 61 -2.36 -6.47 11.27
N ALA A 62 -3.56 -6.13 11.74
CA ALA A 62 -4.11 -4.78 11.71
C ALA A 62 -4.90 -4.49 12.98
N SER A 63 -4.91 -3.22 13.38
CA SER A 63 -5.76 -2.70 14.44
C SER A 63 -6.74 -1.71 13.81
N ILE A 64 -8.03 -1.93 14.01
CA ILE A 64 -9.10 -1.06 13.53
C ILE A 64 -9.65 -0.31 14.74
N GLU A 65 -9.53 1.01 14.73
CA GLU A 65 -10.08 1.90 15.75
C GLU A 65 -11.37 2.52 15.21
N TYR A 66 -12.44 2.44 15.99
CA TYR A 66 -13.74 3.04 15.71
C TYR A 66 -13.88 4.39 16.42
N GLU A 67 -14.81 5.23 15.97
CA GLU A 67 -15.04 6.57 16.55
C GLU A 67 -15.45 6.53 18.04
N ASP A 68 -15.99 5.40 18.51
CA ASP A 68 -16.34 5.18 19.92
C ASP A 68 -15.14 4.76 20.79
N GLY A 69 -13.95 4.68 20.21
CA GLY A 69 -12.71 4.25 20.87
C GLY A 69 -12.53 2.73 20.95
N THR A 70 -13.43 1.94 20.37
CA THR A 70 -13.26 0.49 20.27
C THR A 70 -12.07 0.18 19.35
N VAL A 71 -11.15 -0.65 19.82
CA VAL A 71 -10.02 -1.16 19.01
C VAL A 71 -10.17 -2.66 18.79
N ILE A 72 -10.27 -3.08 17.53
CA ILE A 72 -10.29 -4.49 17.14
C ILE A 72 -8.94 -4.85 16.54
N ASN A 73 -8.29 -5.86 17.12
CA ASN A 73 -7.05 -6.42 16.60
C ASN A 73 -7.34 -7.66 15.75
N LEU A 74 -6.95 -7.62 14.50
CA LEU A 74 -7.07 -8.70 13.54
C LEU A 74 -5.69 -9.21 13.16
N ASN A 75 -5.54 -10.53 13.05
CA ASN A 75 -4.30 -11.15 12.59
C ASN A 75 -4.61 -12.39 11.74
N SER A 76 -4.26 -12.36 10.46
CA SER A 76 -4.56 -13.47 9.55
C SER A 76 -3.87 -14.79 9.93
N GLU A 77 -2.80 -14.78 10.72
CA GLU A 77 -2.11 -16.01 11.13
C GLU A 77 -2.87 -16.77 12.22
N THR A 78 -3.51 -16.04 13.13
CA THR A 78 -4.15 -16.58 14.33
C THR A 78 -5.68 -16.53 14.29
N HIS A 79 -6.25 -15.72 13.39
CA HIS A 79 -7.69 -15.54 13.30
C HIS A 79 -8.37 -16.82 12.77
N PRO A 80 -9.44 -17.33 13.44
CA PRO A 80 -10.05 -18.62 13.10
C PRO A 80 -10.66 -18.66 11.70
N ASN A 81 -11.05 -17.51 11.15
CA ASN A 81 -11.65 -17.39 9.82
C ASN A 81 -10.63 -17.05 8.72
N ALA A 82 -9.33 -17.04 9.03
CA ALA A 82 -8.33 -16.83 8.00
C ALA A 82 -8.25 -18.04 7.05
N ILE A 83 -8.06 -17.75 5.77
CA ILE A 83 -7.97 -18.74 4.70
C ILE A 83 -6.62 -18.62 4.01
N THR A 84 -6.23 -19.63 3.25
CA THR A 84 -5.02 -19.54 2.43
C THR A 84 -5.25 -18.64 1.22
N VAL A 85 -4.19 -18.01 0.70
CA VAL A 85 -4.23 -17.24 -0.55
C VAL A 85 -4.75 -18.09 -1.70
N LYS A 86 -4.39 -19.37 -1.78
CA LYS A 86 -4.97 -20.30 -2.76
C LYS A 86 -6.50 -20.32 -2.68
N LYS A 87 -7.05 -20.40 -1.47
CA LYS A 87 -8.50 -20.42 -1.28
C LYS A 87 -9.13 -19.07 -1.61
N ALA A 88 -8.46 -17.97 -1.30
CA ALA A 88 -8.90 -16.64 -1.65
C ALA A 88 -8.97 -16.44 -3.19
N LYS A 89 -7.97 -16.91 -3.93
CA LYS A 89 -7.98 -16.92 -5.40
C LYS A 89 -9.18 -17.71 -5.96
N GLU A 90 -9.48 -18.89 -5.41
CA GLU A 90 -10.66 -19.68 -5.80
C GLU A 90 -11.99 -18.94 -5.55
N ILE A 91 -12.06 -18.09 -4.52
CA ILE A 91 -13.26 -17.29 -4.22
C ILE A 91 -13.41 -16.15 -5.23
N LEU A 92 -12.31 -15.48 -5.59
CA LEU A 92 -12.31 -14.36 -6.55
C LEU A 92 -12.52 -14.79 -8.00
N SER A 93 -12.21 -16.05 -8.34
CA SER A 93 -12.43 -16.61 -9.67
C SER A 93 -13.87 -17.10 -9.91
N LYS A 94 -14.77 -16.97 -8.94
CA LYS A 94 -16.20 -17.32 -9.06
C LYS A 94 -17.05 -16.11 -9.43
#